data_AF-A0A812HED3-F1
#
_entry.id   AF-A0A812HED3-F1
#
_cell.length_a   1.000
_cell.length_b   1.000
_cell.length_c   1.000
_cell.angle_alpha   90.00
_cell.angle_beta   90.00
_cell.angle_gamma   90.00
#
_symmetry.space_group_name_H-M   'P 1'
#
loop_
_entity.id
_entity.type
_entity.pdbx_description
1 polymer ?
#
loop_
_entity_poly.entity_id
_entity_poly.type
_entity_poly.pdbx_seq_one_letter_code
_entity_poly.pdbx_strand_id
1 'polypeptide(L)'
;MWSCLGIWFWGCVVFLVVQTMFAVILVELVHPVLLSQEGISHDCPECLRHFSSVWNANLWLFTAVFSDGWVHQAPIIIQAAPWTSQILVGSFSMMGFLAIKVVAEIVAVVLSRGDHTAIEKWGVQEAPAPEPVQTMEPRIGTDLDTDTKLLQLLLARFQQDDLGRARLDGLVKELRQAGVGVALGAQHPEHVATKDALETTIGKSAEGERVQVL
;
A
#
# COMPACT_ATOMS: atom_id res chain seq x y z
N MET A 1 -16.72 8.70 27.43
CA MET A 1 -15.51 7.85 27.57
C MET A 1 -15.79 6.36 27.40
N TRP A 2 -16.77 5.78 28.10
CA TRP A 2 -17.00 4.32 28.11
C TRP A 2 -17.19 3.67 26.72
N SER A 3 -17.86 4.32 25.77
CA SER A 3 -18.05 3.70 24.45
C SER A 3 -16.82 3.74 23.52
N CYS A 4 -15.84 4.63 23.76
CA CYS A 4 -14.58 4.58 22.99
C CYS A 4 -13.72 3.40 23.45
N LEU A 5 -13.65 3.18 24.77
CA LEU A 5 -12.96 2.04 25.37
C LEU A 5 -13.59 0.71 24.94
N GLY A 6 -14.92 0.66 24.83
CA GLY A 6 -15.62 -0.53 24.34
C GLY A 6 -15.21 -0.91 22.90
N ILE A 7 -15.14 0.06 21.99
CA ILE A 7 -14.76 -0.19 20.59
C ILE A 7 -13.31 -0.65 20.49
N TRP A 8 -12.40 0.01 21.20
CA TRP A 8 -10.99 -0.39 21.24
C TRP A 8 -10.83 -1.81 21.80
N PHE A 9 -11.50 -2.10 22.92
CA PHE A 9 -11.48 -3.43 23.54
C PHE A 9 -11.97 -4.52 22.57
N TRP A 10 -13.13 -4.33 21.93
CA TRP A 10 -13.66 -5.31 20.97
C TRP A 10 -12.79 -5.43 19.72
N GLY A 11 -12.23 -4.33 19.23
CA GLY A 11 -11.26 -4.33 18.14
C GLY A 11 -10.02 -5.17 18.47
N CYS A 12 -9.46 -4.99 19.67
CA CYS A 12 -8.34 -5.80 20.15
C CYS A 12 -8.71 -7.27 20.29
N VAL A 13 -9.90 -7.60 20.79
CA VAL A 13 -10.37 -9.00 20.92
C VAL A 13 -10.48 -9.66 19.55
N VAL A 14 -11.14 -9.02 18.58
CA VAL A 14 -11.26 -9.56 17.22
C VAL A 14 -9.89 -9.70 16.56
N PHE A 15 -9.00 -8.72 16.74
CA PHE A 15 -7.62 -8.80 16.27
C PHE A 15 -6.88 -10.00 16.86
N LEU A 16 -6.96 -10.21 18.17
CA LEU A 16 -6.31 -11.32 18.86
C LEU A 16 -6.85 -12.68 18.40
N VAL A 17 -8.15 -12.80 18.17
CA VAL A 17 -8.77 -14.04 17.69
C VAL A 17 -8.28 -14.38 16.27
N VAL A 18 -8.34 -13.42 15.34
CA VAL A 18 -7.87 -13.62 13.96
C VAL A 18 -6.38 -13.94 13.94
N GLN A 19 -5.59 -13.23 14.76
CA GLN A 19 -4.15 -13.47 14.89
C GLN A 19 -3.86 -14.87 15.42
N THR A 20 -4.63 -15.34 16.41
CA THR A 20 -4.50 -16.71 16.96
C THR A 20 -4.84 -17.77 15.92
N MET A 21 -5.84 -17.54 15.06
CA MET A 21 -6.16 -18.47 13.95
C MET A 21 -4.97 -18.61 12.99
N PHE A 22 -4.33 -17.51 12.59
CA PHE A 22 -3.12 -17.56 11.77
C PHE A 22 -1.93 -18.17 12.51
N ALA A 23 -1.79 -17.92 13.81
CA ALA A 23 -0.74 -18.54 14.62
C ALA A 23 -0.86 -20.07 14.64
N VAL A 24 -2.08 -20.61 14.78
CA VAL A 24 -2.32 -22.07 14.68
C VAL A 24 -1.93 -22.59 13.30
N ILE A 25 -2.33 -21.90 12.23
CA ILE A 25 -1.98 -22.29 10.85
C ILE A 25 -0.45 -22.31 10.66
N LEU A 26 0.27 -21.31 11.17
CA LEU A 26 1.73 -21.25 11.06
C LEU A 26 2.41 -22.38 11.82
N VAL A 27 1.94 -22.71 13.02
CA VAL A 27 2.50 -23.84 13.79
C VAL A 27 2.22 -25.17 13.09
N GLU A 28 0.99 -25.41 12.63
CA GLU A 28 0.66 -26.70 12.01
C GLU A 28 1.27 -26.89 10.62
N LEU A 29 1.42 -25.82 9.84
CA LEU A 29 1.87 -25.91 8.45
C LEU A 29 3.34 -25.54 8.25
N VAL A 30 3.86 -24.52 8.94
CA VAL A 30 5.23 -24.01 8.73
C VAL A 30 6.23 -24.74 9.63
N HIS A 31 5.89 -25.03 10.88
CA HIS A 31 6.79 -25.75 11.79
C HIS A 31 7.30 -27.11 11.23
N PRO A 32 6.46 -28.01 10.69
CA PRO A 32 6.96 -29.29 10.16
C PRO A 32 7.85 -29.10 8.92
N VAL A 33 7.57 -28.09 8.09
CA VAL A 33 8.42 -27.77 6.92
C VAL A 33 9.81 -27.37 7.37
N LEU A 34 9.91 -26.54 8.40
CA LEU A 34 11.20 -26.10 8.95
C LEU A 34 12.00 -27.25 9.57
N LEU A 35 11.32 -28.23 10.17
CA LEU A 35 11.97 -29.44 10.72
C LEU A 35 12.45 -30.41 9.63
N SER A 36 11.77 -30.47 8.49
CA SER A 36 12.09 -31.41 7.40
C SER A 36 13.32 -31.02 6.57
N GLN A 37 13.82 -29.80 6.73
CA GLN A 37 14.89 -29.22 5.91
C GLN A 37 16.14 -29.04 6.76
N GLU A 38 17.13 -29.92 6.53
CA GLU A 38 18.36 -30.00 7.34
C GLU A 38 19.20 -28.70 7.32
N GLY A 39 19.03 -27.82 6.31
CA GLY A 39 19.76 -26.55 6.21
C GLY A 39 19.14 -25.37 6.97
N ILE A 40 17.81 -25.31 7.11
CA ILE A 40 17.13 -24.10 7.62
C ILE A 40 17.36 -23.91 9.13
N SER A 41 17.49 -25.01 9.86
CA SER A 41 17.76 -24.98 11.30
C SER A 41 19.05 -24.23 11.62
N HIS A 42 20.02 -24.22 10.70
CA HIS A 42 21.27 -23.47 10.82
C HIS A 42 21.12 -22.00 10.43
N ASP A 43 20.35 -21.70 9.38
CA ASP A 43 20.20 -20.33 8.88
C ASP A 43 19.28 -19.46 9.77
N CYS A 44 18.34 -20.07 10.49
CA CYS A 44 17.45 -19.35 11.41
C CYS A 44 17.04 -20.20 12.64
N PRO A 45 17.89 -20.31 13.66
CA PRO A 45 17.55 -21.05 14.89
C PRO A 45 16.34 -20.45 15.62
N GLU A 46 16.18 -19.12 15.53
CA GLU A 46 15.05 -18.42 16.14
C GLU A 46 13.72 -18.71 15.42
N CYS A 47 13.73 -19.01 14.12
CA CYS A 47 12.52 -19.33 13.37
C CYS A 47 11.85 -20.59 13.95
N LEU A 48 12.64 -21.62 14.27
CA LEU A 48 12.12 -22.84 14.89
C LEU A 48 11.46 -22.54 16.25
N ARG A 49 12.07 -21.65 17.05
CA ARG A 49 11.53 -21.23 18.33
C ARG A 49 10.22 -20.46 18.19
N HIS A 50 10.12 -19.56 17.21
CA HIS A 50 8.91 -18.78 16.95
C HIS A 50 7.72 -19.66 16.53
N PHE A 51 7.94 -20.72 15.75
CA PHE A 51 6.85 -21.60 15.29
C PHE A 51 6.66 -22.86 16.14
N SER A 52 7.38 -23.00 17.26
CA SER A 52 7.28 -24.17 18.16
C SER A 52 5.97 -24.24 18.96
N SER A 53 5.30 -23.11 19.18
CA SER A 53 4.04 -23.06 19.92
C SER A 53 3.14 -21.94 19.38
N VAL A 54 1.83 -22.11 19.54
CA VAL A 54 0.83 -21.11 19.08
C VAL A 54 1.09 -19.76 19.74
N TRP A 55 1.48 -19.73 21.01
CA TRP A 55 1.79 -18.49 21.71
C TRP A 55 3.02 -17.78 21.14
N ASN A 56 4.10 -18.52 20.84
CA ASN A 56 5.30 -17.94 20.24
C ASN A 56 5.02 -17.44 18.82
N ALA A 57 4.23 -18.16 18.04
CA ALA A 57 3.83 -17.75 16.70
C ALA A 57 2.92 -16.52 16.75
N ASN A 58 2.05 -16.44 17.77
CA ASN A 58 1.23 -15.28 18.02
C ASN A 58 2.09 -14.05 18.36
N LEU A 59 3.08 -14.18 19.24
CA LEU A 59 4.03 -13.11 19.54
C LEU A 59 4.81 -12.67 18.29
N TRP A 60 5.26 -13.63 17.47
CA TRP A 60 5.94 -13.33 16.21
C TRP A 60 5.05 -12.51 15.27
N LEU A 61 3.81 -12.92 15.05
CA LEU A 61 2.81 -12.18 14.27
C LEU A 61 2.55 -10.79 14.85
N PHE A 62 2.47 -10.66 16.18
CA PHE A 62 2.31 -9.37 16.83
C PHE A 62 3.50 -8.46 16.52
N THR A 63 4.71 -8.94 16.78
CA THR A 63 5.93 -8.17 16.50
C THR A 63 6.06 -7.81 15.04
N ALA A 64 5.61 -8.67 14.13
CA ALA A 64 5.72 -8.45 12.70
C ALA A 64 4.74 -7.38 12.17
N VAL A 65 3.61 -7.17 12.84
CA VAL A 65 2.70 -6.05 12.51
C VAL A 65 3.26 -4.71 12.96
N PHE A 66 3.97 -4.68 14.10
CA PHE A 66 4.48 -3.43 14.69
C PHE A 66 5.94 -3.12 14.35
N SER A 67 6.72 -4.12 13.96
CA SER A 67 8.14 -4.04 13.67
C SER A 67 8.45 -4.80 12.38
N ASP A 68 9.50 -4.34 11.72
CA ASP A 68 10.19 -4.91 10.56
C ASP A 68 10.88 -6.27 10.80
N GLY A 69 10.81 -6.84 12.01
CA GLY A 69 11.49 -8.11 12.35
C GLY A 69 11.15 -9.31 11.45
N TRP A 70 10.02 -9.29 10.74
CA TRP A 70 9.63 -10.34 9.81
C TRP A 70 10.37 -10.29 8.47
N VAL A 71 10.90 -9.13 8.08
CA VAL A 71 11.53 -8.91 6.76
C VAL A 71 12.76 -9.80 6.57
N HIS A 72 13.47 -10.13 7.65
CA HIS A 72 14.64 -11.00 7.60
C HIS A 72 14.30 -12.50 7.69
N GLN A 73 13.21 -12.86 8.36
CA GLN A 73 12.85 -14.26 8.60
C GLN A 73 11.92 -14.83 7.52
N ALA A 74 10.99 -14.02 7.00
CA ALA A 74 10.05 -14.47 5.99
C ALA A 74 10.72 -14.98 4.69
N PRO A 75 11.77 -14.34 4.15
CA PRO A 75 12.43 -14.82 2.94
C PRO A 75 13.04 -16.23 3.11
N ILE A 76 13.60 -16.55 4.27
CA ILE A 76 14.20 -17.86 4.55
C ILE A 76 13.12 -18.95 4.50
N ILE A 77 11.97 -18.68 5.12
CA ILE A 77 10.82 -19.61 5.12
C ILE A 77 10.26 -19.79 3.69
N ILE A 78 10.17 -18.70 2.92
CA ILE A 78 9.66 -18.73 1.55
C ILE A 78 10.61 -19.48 0.61
N GLN A 79 11.93 -19.29 0.76
CA GLN A 79 12.93 -20.00 -0.05
C GLN A 79 12.91 -21.51 0.20
N ALA A 80 12.64 -21.91 1.44
CA ALA A 80 12.47 -23.30 1.81
C ALA A 80 11.22 -23.95 1.21
N ALA A 81 10.11 -23.23 1.22
CA ALA A 81 8.82 -23.72 0.75
C ALA A 81 8.01 -22.58 0.13
N PRO A 82 8.06 -22.39 -1.20
CA PRO A 82 7.45 -21.23 -1.87
C PRO A 82 5.94 -21.08 -1.64
N TRP A 83 5.22 -22.18 -1.39
CA TRP A 83 3.79 -22.15 -1.09
C TRP A 83 3.46 -21.43 0.24
N THR A 84 4.40 -21.39 1.19
CA THR A 84 4.23 -20.67 2.46
C THR A 84 4.10 -19.16 2.28
N SER A 85 4.58 -18.63 1.14
CA SER A 85 4.45 -17.21 0.80
C SER A 85 2.99 -16.73 0.81
N GLN A 86 2.06 -17.58 0.35
CA GLN A 86 0.63 -17.23 0.32
C GLN A 86 0.06 -17.08 1.73
N ILE A 87 0.50 -17.93 2.67
CA ILE A 87 0.06 -17.87 4.07
C ILE A 87 0.65 -16.65 4.75
N LEU A 88 1.96 -16.40 4.57
CA LEU A 88 2.64 -15.27 5.18
C LEU A 88 2.08 -13.93 4.65
N VAL A 89 2.05 -13.75 3.34
CA VAL A 89 1.50 -12.53 2.71
C VAL A 89 0.01 -12.35 3.03
N GLY A 90 -0.76 -13.44 3.02
CA GLY A 90 -2.17 -13.42 3.40
C GLY A 90 -2.38 -12.99 4.85
N SER A 91 -1.60 -13.55 5.77
CA SER A 91 -1.66 -13.20 7.20
C SER A 91 -1.30 -11.72 7.43
N PHE A 92 -0.21 -11.23 6.82
CA PHE A 92 0.21 -9.83 6.96
C PHE A 92 -0.78 -8.85 6.35
N SER A 93 -1.26 -9.13 5.14
CA SER A 93 -2.24 -8.27 4.48
C SER A 93 -3.53 -8.21 5.30
N MET A 94 -4.03 -9.36 5.77
CA MET A 94 -5.26 -9.43 6.56
C MET A 94 -5.11 -8.70 7.91
N MET A 95 -3.98 -8.84 8.59
CA MET A 95 -3.70 -8.11 9.83
C MET A 95 -3.56 -6.60 9.61
N GLY A 96 -2.88 -6.19 8.54
CA GLY A 96 -2.74 -4.78 8.17
C GLY A 96 -4.08 -4.12 7.88
N PHE A 97 -4.94 -4.78 7.08
CA PHE A 97 -6.30 -4.30 6.84
C PHE A 97 -7.14 -4.25 8.11
N LEU A 98 -7.04 -5.25 8.98
CA LEU A 98 -7.77 -5.28 10.24
C LEU A 98 -7.33 -4.14 11.17
N ALA A 99 -6.03 -3.88 11.28
CA ALA A 99 -5.49 -2.78 12.07
C ALA A 99 -5.98 -1.42 11.55
N ILE A 100 -5.92 -1.19 10.23
CA ILE A 100 -6.43 0.04 9.60
C ILE A 100 -7.94 0.21 9.87
N LYS A 101 -8.72 -0.87 9.80
CA LYS A 101 -10.16 -0.83 10.07
C LYS A 101 -10.45 -0.45 11.53
N VAL A 102 -9.75 -1.03 12.50
CA VAL A 102 -9.92 -0.69 13.92
C VAL A 102 -9.58 0.78 14.16
N VAL A 103 -8.49 1.29 13.57
CA VAL A 103 -8.11 2.70 13.70
C VAL A 103 -9.16 3.61 13.05
N ALA A 104 -9.65 3.28 11.86
CA ALA A 104 -10.67 4.06 11.16
C ALA A 104 -11.98 4.19 11.98
N GLU A 105 -12.44 3.09 12.58
CA GLU A 105 -13.62 3.09 13.46
C GLU A 105 -13.41 3.95 14.71
N ILE A 106 -12.23 3.88 15.33
CA ILE A 106 -11.90 4.72 16.49
C ILE A 106 -11.91 6.20 16.09
N VAL A 107 -11.30 6.56 14.96
CA VAL A 107 -11.28 7.93 14.45
C VAL A 107 -12.70 8.41 14.15
N ALA A 108 -13.54 7.61 13.50
CA ALA A 108 -14.93 7.95 13.22
C ALA A 108 -15.73 8.23 14.51
N VAL A 109 -15.51 7.44 15.56
CA VAL A 109 -16.16 7.65 16.87
C VAL A 109 -15.61 8.88 17.60
N VAL A 110 -14.32 9.18 17.46
CA VAL A 110 -13.74 10.39 18.04
C VAL A 110 -14.27 11.63 17.33
N LEU A 111 -14.30 11.64 15.99
CA LEU A 111 -14.83 12.76 15.20
C LEU A 111 -16.32 13.00 15.48
N SER A 112 -17.15 11.94 15.42
CA SER A 112 -18.58 12.07 15.76
C SER A 112 -18.86 12.59 17.17
N ARG A 113 -17.88 12.53 18.09
CA ARG A 113 -17.96 13.11 19.44
C ARG A 113 -17.34 14.49 19.55
N GLY A 114 -16.32 14.80 18.74
CA GLY A 114 -15.69 16.12 18.66
C GLY A 114 -16.56 17.17 17.97
N ASP A 115 -17.54 16.72 17.19
CA ASP A 115 -18.15 17.52 16.13
C ASP A 115 -19.58 18.01 16.39
N HIS A 116 -19.82 18.47 17.61
CA HIS A 116 -20.78 19.58 17.79
C HIS A 116 -20.12 20.91 18.15
N THR A 117 -18.82 20.95 18.48
CA THR A 117 -18.15 22.20 18.87
C THR A 117 -16.77 22.42 18.25
N ALA A 118 -16.12 21.39 17.68
CA ALA A 118 -14.78 21.50 17.12
C ALA A 118 -14.77 21.82 15.60
N ILE A 119 -15.68 21.26 14.78
CA ILE A 119 -15.75 21.64 13.35
C ILE A 119 -16.09 23.13 13.18
N GLU A 120 -16.90 23.74 14.05
CA GLU A 120 -17.17 25.18 13.95
C GLU A 120 -15.92 26.01 14.28
N LYS A 121 -15.07 25.51 15.17
CA LYS A 121 -13.86 26.21 15.64
C LYS A 121 -12.64 26.01 14.75
N TRP A 122 -12.58 24.87 14.05
CA TRP A 122 -11.63 24.59 12.97
C TRP A 122 -12.29 24.75 11.60
N GLY A 123 -13.44 25.41 11.55
CA GLY A 123 -14.14 25.72 10.32
C GLY A 123 -13.17 26.51 9.46
N VAL A 124 -12.68 25.84 8.42
CA VAL A 124 -11.92 26.38 7.28
C VAL A 124 -11.43 27.79 7.61
N GLN A 125 -10.38 27.89 8.42
CA GLN A 125 -9.61 29.11 8.42
C GLN A 125 -8.98 29.09 7.04
N GLU A 126 -9.66 29.74 6.07
CA GLU A 126 -9.13 30.05 4.76
C GLU A 126 -7.70 30.47 5.03
N ALA A 127 -6.76 29.62 4.61
CA ALA A 127 -5.35 29.92 4.77
C ALA A 127 -5.19 31.36 4.29
N PRO A 128 -4.68 32.28 5.13
CA PRO A 128 -4.58 33.68 4.75
C PRO A 128 -3.95 33.71 3.37
N ALA A 129 -4.66 34.33 2.42
CA ALA A 129 -4.24 34.38 1.03
C ALA A 129 -2.73 34.63 1.03
N PRO A 130 -1.93 33.78 0.35
CA PRO A 130 -0.49 33.84 0.48
C PRO A 130 -0.09 35.29 0.22
N GLU A 131 0.49 35.95 1.23
CA GLU A 131 1.06 37.27 1.01
C GLU A 131 1.97 37.14 -0.21
N PRO A 132 1.93 38.10 -1.14
CA PRO A 132 2.77 38.04 -2.33
C PRO A 132 4.19 37.88 -1.84
N VAL A 133 4.72 36.65 -2.00
CA VAL A 133 6.08 36.29 -1.64
C VAL A 133 6.92 37.30 -2.38
N GLN A 134 7.48 38.26 -1.64
CA GLN A 134 8.44 39.19 -2.19
C GLN A 134 9.51 38.32 -2.81
N THR A 135 9.61 38.40 -4.13
CA THR A 135 10.54 37.64 -4.95
C THR A 135 11.93 37.84 -4.37
N MET A 136 12.39 36.85 -3.60
CA MET A 136 13.77 36.76 -3.19
C MET A 136 14.53 36.43 -4.47
N GLU A 137 15.10 37.48 -5.08
CA GLU A 137 15.99 37.36 -6.23
C GLU A 137 17.05 36.30 -5.90
N PRO A 138 17.05 35.15 -6.60
CA PRO A 138 18.13 34.21 -6.44
C PRO A 138 19.35 34.81 -7.12
N ARG A 139 20.39 35.16 -6.34
CA ARG A 139 21.75 35.30 -6.87
C ARG A 139 22.19 33.91 -7.34
N ILE A 140 21.83 33.58 -8.57
CA ILE A 140 22.26 32.41 -9.29
C ILE A 140 23.71 32.66 -9.70
N GLY A 141 24.63 32.11 -8.91
CA GLY A 141 25.95 31.75 -9.41
C GLY A 141 25.75 30.67 -10.47
N THR A 142 26.22 30.94 -11.66
CA THR A 142 26.19 30.02 -12.81
C THR A 142 27.07 28.81 -12.51
N ASP A 143 26.46 27.67 -12.17
CA ASP A 143 26.93 26.38 -12.69
C ASP A 143 25.90 25.27 -12.47
N LEU A 144 25.40 24.74 -13.58
CA LEU A 144 25.00 23.35 -13.81
C LEU A 144 24.23 22.57 -12.71
N ASP A 145 23.18 23.15 -12.12
CA ASP A 145 22.30 22.41 -11.18
C ASP A 145 20.82 22.89 -11.22
N THR A 146 20.38 23.42 -12.36
CA THR A 146 19.04 24.03 -12.51
C THR A 146 17.95 22.98 -12.73
N ASP A 147 18.24 21.90 -13.46
CA ASP A 147 17.22 20.88 -13.79
C ASP A 147 16.94 19.95 -12.60
N THR A 148 17.96 19.61 -11.79
CA THR A 148 17.80 18.77 -10.59
C THR A 148 16.97 19.46 -9.53
N LYS A 149 17.22 20.75 -9.31
CA LYS A 149 16.51 21.54 -8.29
C LYS A 149 15.08 21.82 -8.68
N LEU A 150 14.80 22.02 -9.97
CA LEU A 150 13.44 22.20 -10.47
C LEU A 150 12.65 20.88 -10.41
N LEU A 151 13.30 19.76 -10.69
CA LEU A 151 12.73 18.43 -10.46
C LEU A 151 12.49 18.15 -8.98
N GLN A 152 13.43 18.48 -8.09
CA GLN A 152 13.25 18.29 -6.64
C GLN A 152 12.15 19.18 -6.08
N LEU A 153 12.02 20.42 -6.55
CA LEU A 153 10.92 21.31 -6.18
C LEU A 153 9.57 20.83 -6.74
N LEU A 154 9.53 20.30 -7.97
CA LEU A 154 8.31 19.74 -8.55
C LEU A 154 7.91 18.42 -7.86
N LEU A 155 8.85 17.55 -7.54
CA LEU A 155 8.62 16.28 -6.83
C LEU A 155 8.18 16.52 -5.38
N ALA A 156 8.82 17.46 -4.67
CA ALA A 156 8.40 17.84 -3.33
C ALA A 156 6.98 18.45 -3.30
N ARG A 157 6.61 19.19 -4.35
CA ARG A 157 5.26 19.77 -4.48
C ARG A 157 4.21 18.75 -4.90
N PHE A 158 4.57 17.76 -5.71
CA PHE A 158 3.65 16.70 -6.14
C PHE A 158 3.32 15.71 -5.02
N GLN A 159 4.24 15.46 -4.10
CA GLN A 159 4.04 14.49 -3.02
C GLN A 159 3.09 14.99 -1.91
N GLN A 160 2.76 16.28 -1.90
CA GLN A 160 1.94 16.89 -0.85
C GLN A 160 0.45 17.03 -1.22
N ASP A 161 0.08 16.80 -2.48
CA ASP A 161 -1.29 16.98 -2.97
C ASP A 161 -1.89 15.67 -3.53
N ASP A 162 -2.48 14.86 -2.65
CA ASP A 162 -3.42 13.77 -3.03
C ASP A 162 -4.77 14.27 -3.60
N LEU A 163 -4.83 15.56 -3.98
CA LEU A 163 -6.00 16.26 -4.56
C LEU A 163 -5.86 16.54 -6.06
N GLY A 164 -4.95 15.82 -6.75
CA GLY A 164 -4.48 16.10 -8.11
C GLY A 164 -5.51 16.02 -9.25
N ARG A 165 -6.73 15.52 -9.07
CA ARG A 165 -7.75 15.49 -10.15
C ARG A 165 -8.66 16.72 -10.17
N ALA A 166 -9.10 17.23 -9.03
CA ALA A 166 -10.07 18.33 -8.99
C ALA A 166 -9.47 19.69 -9.39
N ARG A 167 -8.15 19.86 -9.22
CA ARG A 167 -7.47 21.14 -9.45
C ARG A 167 -6.95 21.31 -10.88
N LEU A 168 -6.72 20.20 -11.60
CA LEU A 168 -6.28 20.25 -13.00
C LEU A 168 -7.37 20.81 -13.92
N ASP A 169 -8.63 20.45 -13.67
CA ASP A 169 -9.78 20.95 -14.45
C ASP A 169 -9.99 22.46 -14.25
N GLY A 170 -9.72 22.97 -13.05
CA GLY A 170 -9.73 24.41 -12.76
C GLY A 170 -8.63 25.15 -13.52
N LEU A 171 -7.41 24.62 -13.51
CA LEU A 171 -6.26 25.25 -14.19
C LEU A 171 -6.42 25.26 -15.72
N VAL A 172 -6.96 24.19 -16.30
CA VAL A 172 -7.25 24.11 -17.74
C VAL A 172 -8.32 25.13 -18.14
N LYS A 173 -9.32 25.36 -17.29
CA LYS A 173 -10.40 26.32 -17.55
C LYS A 173 -9.92 27.77 -17.49
N GLU A 174 -9.07 28.10 -16.52
CA GLU A 174 -8.42 29.41 -16.38
C GLU A 174 -7.49 29.71 -17.57
N LEU A 175 -6.67 28.75 -18.00
CA LEU A 175 -5.78 28.93 -19.15
C LEU A 175 -6.54 29.14 -20.47
N ARG A 176 -7.71 28.50 -20.61
CA ARG A 176 -8.60 28.69 -21.76
C ARG A 176 -9.27 30.06 -21.77
N GLN A 177 -9.56 30.62 -20.59
CA GLN A 177 -10.14 31.96 -20.44
C GLN A 177 -9.11 33.08 -20.61
N ALA A 178 -7.85 32.83 -20.25
CA ALA A 178 -6.75 33.77 -20.44
C ALA A 178 -6.29 33.90 -21.91
N GLY A 179 -6.94 33.22 -22.86
CA GLY A 179 -6.59 33.28 -24.28
C GLY A 179 -5.23 32.64 -24.61
N VAL A 180 -4.60 31.96 -23.63
CA VAL A 180 -3.40 31.18 -23.85
C VAL A 180 -3.83 29.91 -24.55
N GLY A 181 -3.77 29.94 -25.89
CA GLY A 181 -3.90 28.75 -26.71
C GLY A 181 -2.77 27.79 -26.36
N VAL A 182 -3.00 26.91 -25.38
CA VAL A 182 -2.16 25.74 -25.15
C VAL A 182 -2.39 24.83 -26.34
N ALA A 183 -1.59 25.03 -27.38
CA ALA A 183 -1.38 24.04 -28.43
C ALA A 183 -0.63 22.86 -27.77
N LEU A 184 -1.38 22.04 -27.04
CA LEU A 184 -1.00 20.65 -26.83
C LEU A 184 -0.96 20.06 -28.23
N GLY A 185 0.26 19.99 -28.77
CA GLY A 185 0.56 19.42 -30.07
C GLY A 185 0.01 18.00 -30.14
N ALA A 186 -1.19 17.88 -30.68
CA ALA A 186 -1.67 16.68 -31.32
C ALA A 186 -0.90 16.53 -32.64
N GLN A 187 0.34 16.03 -32.55
CA GLN A 187 1.09 15.51 -33.69
C GLN A 187 1.77 14.20 -33.26
N HIS A 188 0.99 13.13 -33.25
CA HIS A 188 1.31 11.98 -34.09
C HIS A 188 0.04 11.16 -34.35
N PRO A 189 -0.54 11.24 -35.56
CA PRO A 189 -1.57 10.35 -36.02
C PRO A 189 -0.96 9.37 -37.02
N GLU A 190 -0.28 8.31 -36.58
CA GLU A 190 -0.09 7.11 -37.42
C GLU A 190 -0.11 5.86 -36.52
N HIS A 191 -0.76 4.81 -37.01
CA HIS A 191 -1.11 3.53 -36.36
C HIS A 191 -2.53 3.39 -35.77
N VAL A 192 -3.53 3.79 -36.58
CA VAL A 192 -4.78 3.03 -36.71
C VAL A 192 -4.59 2.04 -37.86
N ALA A 193 -4.03 0.86 -37.57
CA ALA A 193 -4.12 -0.34 -38.41
C ALA A 193 -3.48 -1.53 -37.69
N THR A 194 -4.15 -2.10 -36.69
CA THR A 194 -3.93 -3.49 -36.21
C THR A 194 -4.95 -3.86 -35.13
N LYS A 195 -6.24 -3.64 -35.40
CA LYS A 195 -7.31 -4.25 -34.59
C LYS A 195 -8.05 -5.39 -35.31
N ASP A 196 -7.92 -5.47 -36.65
CA ASP A 196 -8.55 -6.52 -37.45
C ASP A 196 -7.61 -7.69 -37.81
N ALA A 197 -6.38 -7.72 -37.26
CA ALA A 197 -5.38 -8.76 -37.53
C ALA A 197 -5.07 -9.68 -36.33
N LEU A 198 -5.67 -9.44 -35.16
CA LEU A 198 -5.44 -10.27 -33.97
C LEU A 198 -6.63 -11.18 -33.61
N GLU A 199 -7.80 -11.02 -34.25
CA GLU A 199 -8.96 -11.90 -34.06
C GLU A 199 -8.95 -13.14 -34.96
N THR A 200 -7.97 -13.26 -35.88
CA THR A 200 -7.88 -14.40 -36.81
C THR A 200 -6.87 -15.48 -36.38
N THR A 201 -6.13 -15.30 -35.28
CA THR A 201 -5.11 -16.28 -34.82
C THR A 201 -5.52 -17.06 -33.56
N ILE A 202 -6.62 -16.69 -32.88
CA ILE A 202 -7.15 -17.42 -31.70
C ILE A 202 -8.28 -18.39 -32.09
N GLY A 203 -8.63 -18.50 -33.37
CA GLY A 203 -9.69 -19.38 -33.88
C GLY A 203 -9.24 -20.75 -34.44
N LYS A 204 -7.95 -21.13 -34.34
CA LYS A 204 -7.43 -22.34 -35.02
C LYS A 204 -6.57 -23.32 -34.18
N SER A 205 -6.57 -23.21 -32.86
CA SER A 205 -5.84 -24.16 -31.99
C SER A 205 -6.79 -24.86 -31.00
N ALA A 206 -7.87 -25.44 -31.52
CA ALA A 206 -8.82 -26.24 -30.74
C ALA A 206 -9.20 -27.56 -31.43
N GLU A 207 -8.36 -28.06 -32.35
CA GLU A 207 -8.66 -29.31 -33.07
C GLU A 207 -7.40 -30.16 -33.26
N GLY A 208 -7.21 -31.12 -32.35
CA GLY A 208 -6.31 -32.24 -32.59
C GLY A 208 -5.45 -32.65 -31.40
N GLU A 209 -6.03 -33.31 -30.39
CA GLU A 209 -5.37 -34.49 -29.77
C GLU A 209 -6.38 -35.26 -28.89
N ARG A 210 -7.08 -36.23 -29.50
CA ARG A 210 -7.61 -37.40 -28.79
C ARG A 210 -6.59 -38.52 -28.96
N VAL A 211 -5.73 -38.70 -27.97
CA VAL A 211 -4.95 -39.92 -27.82
C VAL A 211 -5.80 -40.92 -27.06
N GLN A 212 -6.08 -42.04 -27.74
CA GLN A 212 -6.59 -43.28 -27.16
C GLN A 212 -5.58 -43.82 -26.14
N VAL A 213 -6.04 -44.18 -24.95
CA VAL A 213 -5.35 -45.17 -24.13
C VAL A 213 -6.38 -46.22 -23.72
N LEU A 214 -6.02 -47.45 -24.12
CA LEU A 214 -6.60 -48.75 -23.79
C LEU A 214 -6.67 -49.02 -22.29
#